data_AF-A0A0D0D9K2-F1
#
_entry.id   AF-A0A0D0D9K2-F1
#
_cell.length_a   1.000
_cell.length_b   1.000
_cell.length_c   1.000
_cell.angle_alpha   90.00
_cell.angle_beta   90.00
_cell.angle_gamma   90.00
#
_symmetry.space_group_name_H-M   'P 1'
#
loop_
_entity.id
_entity.type
_entity.pdbx_description
1 polymer ?
#
loop_
_entity_poly.entity_id
_entity_poly.type
_entity_poly.pdbx_seq_one_letter_code
_entity_poly.pdbx_strand_id
1 'polypeptide(L)'
;MNCIAAEAPDANMLMFVDEAAKDECTSYSIVPIITLDGIITYDIIEGPVDGAHFVQFLKDHIMPFMNLYPGPRSVLVMDNLLRY
;
A
#
# COMPACT_ATOMS: atom_id res chain seq x y z
N MET A 1 -13.88 16.06 -8.04
CA MET A 1 -12.51 16.37 -8.45
C MET A 1 -11.61 15.99 -7.27
N ASN A 2 -10.92 14.84 -7.35
CA ASN A 2 -10.08 14.35 -6.26
C ASN A 2 -8.89 15.30 -6.06
N CYS A 3 -8.75 15.88 -4.87
CA CYS A 3 -7.67 16.82 -4.51
C CYS A 3 -6.26 16.19 -4.54
N ILE A 4 -6.14 14.89 -4.83
CA ILE A 4 -4.88 14.15 -4.87
C ILE A 4 -3.89 14.76 -5.88
N ALA A 5 -4.38 15.29 -7.01
CA ALA A 5 -3.51 15.93 -8.01
C ALA A 5 -2.92 17.28 -7.53
N ALA A 6 -3.50 17.92 -6.51
CA ALA A 6 -2.92 19.11 -5.89
C ALA A 6 -1.79 18.76 -4.91
N GLU A 7 -1.87 17.60 -4.26
CA GLU A 7 -0.91 17.10 -3.27
C GLU A 7 0.23 16.28 -3.90
N ALA A 8 -0.05 15.57 -4.98
CA ALA A 8 0.91 14.79 -5.76
C ALA A 8 0.82 15.22 -7.23
N PRO A 9 1.57 16.27 -7.63
CA PRO A 9 1.50 16.82 -8.99
C PRO A 9 2.10 15.89 -10.05
N ASP A 10 2.89 14.89 -9.65
CA ASP A 10 3.46 13.86 -10.52
C ASP A 10 3.01 12.47 -10.07
N ALA A 11 2.50 11.67 -11.00
CA ALA A 11 2.01 10.32 -10.73
C ALA A 11 3.12 9.34 -10.31
N ASN A 12 4.39 9.62 -10.64
CA ASN A 12 5.55 8.86 -10.16
C ASN A 12 5.78 9.03 -8.65
N MET A 13 5.17 10.03 -8.01
CA MET A 13 5.22 10.21 -6.55
C MET A 13 4.37 9.17 -5.82
N LEU A 14 3.42 8.51 -6.49
CA LEU A 14 2.39 7.70 -5.88
C LEU A 14 2.81 6.24 -5.70
N MET A 15 2.52 5.70 -4.52
CA MET A 15 2.47 4.27 -4.20
C MET A 15 1.07 3.92 -3.72
N PHE A 16 0.49 2.83 -4.23
CA PHE A 16 -0.84 2.37 -3.86
C PHE A 16 -0.77 1.09 -3.04
N VAL A 17 -1.58 1.02 -1.99
CA VAL A 17 -1.71 -0.15 -1.10
C VAL A 17 -3.18 -0.47 -0.91
N ASP A 18 -3.54 -1.74 -1.10
CA ASP A 18 -4.90 -2.28 -0.94
C ASP A 18 -4.82 -3.80 -0.69
N GLU A 19 -5.85 -4.41 -0.12
CA GLU A 19 -6.02 -5.87 -0.04
C GLU A 19 -6.50 -6.39 -1.40
N ALA A 20 -5.60 -7.01 -2.17
CA ALA A 20 -5.88 -7.41 -3.56
C ALA A 20 -6.63 -8.75 -3.69
N ALA A 21 -6.50 -9.63 -2.71
CA ALA A 21 -7.16 -10.93 -2.72
C ALA A 21 -7.36 -11.44 -1.30
N LYS A 22 -8.47 -12.16 -1.11
CA LYS A 22 -8.81 -12.89 0.11
C LYS A 22 -9.34 -14.26 -0.27
N ASP A 23 -8.68 -15.33 0.18
CA ASP A 23 -9.21 -16.69 0.04
C ASP A 23 -10.20 -17.02 1.16
N GLU A 24 -11.30 -17.70 0.85
CA GLU A 24 -12.36 -18.02 1.81
C GLU A 24 -12.23 -19.42 2.43
N CYS A 25 -11.39 -20.30 1.86
CA CYS A 25 -11.25 -21.69 2.28
C CYS A 25 -10.07 -21.90 3.24
N THR A 26 -9.00 -21.16 3.00
CA THR A 26 -7.80 -21.01 3.80
C THR A 26 -7.55 -19.52 3.83
N SER A 27 -8.01 -18.81 4.87
CA SER A 27 -7.99 -17.34 4.87
C SER A 27 -6.58 -16.84 4.59
N TYR A 28 -6.30 -16.39 3.37
CA TYR A 28 -5.05 -15.74 3.00
C TYR A 28 -5.40 -14.39 2.41
N SER A 29 -4.78 -13.34 2.93
CA SER A 29 -4.88 -11.98 2.43
C SER A 29 -3.59 -11.60 1.72
N ILE A 30 -3.70 -10.99 0.54
CA ILE A 30 -2.56 -10.51 -0.24
C ILE A 30 -2.59 -8.98 -0.28
N VAL A 31 -1.50 -8.34 0.17
CA VAL A 31 -1.38 -6.87 0.21
C VAL A 31 -0.19 -6.43 -0.65
N PRO A 32 -0.39 -6.07 -1.92
CA PRO A 32 0.67 -5.55 -2.78
C PRO A 32 0.88 -4.04 -2.63
N ILE A 33 2.09 -3.60 -2.94
CA ILE A 33 2.45 -2.20 -3.19
C ILE A 33 2.61 -2.00 -4.68
N ILE A 34 1.79 -1.12 -5.25
CA ILE A 34 1.72 -0.89 -6.68
C ILE A 34 2.18 0.53 -7.00
N THR A 35 2.98 0.66 -8.05
CA THR A 35 3.35 1.93 -8.68
C THR A 35 3.03 1.88 -10.16
N LEU A 36 3.32 2.96 -10.89
CA LEU A 36 3.16 2.98 -12.35
C LEU A 36 4.03 1.94 -13.07
N ASP A 37 5.14 1.53 -12.45
CA ASP A 37 6.06 0.51 -12.99
C ASP A 37 5.62 -0.93 -12.64
N GLY A 38 4.53 -1.10 -11.90
CA GLY A 38 4.02 -2.38 -11.42
C GLY A 38 4.18 -2.60 -9.91
N ILE A 39 4.15 -3.87 -9.50
CA ILE A 39 4.25 -4.30 -8.10
C ILE A 39 5.70 -4.19 -7.63
N ILE A 40 5.94 -3.46 -6.54
CA ILE A 40 7.27 -3.32 -5.93
C ILE A 40 7.53 -4.42 -4.90
N THR A 41 6.53 -4.70 -4.07
CA THR A 41 6.58 -5.71 -3.01
C THR A 41 5.15 -6.15 -2.67
N TYR A 42 5.01 -7.25 -1.95
CA TYR A 42 3.74 -7.75 -1.46
C TYR A 42 3.94 -8.52 -0.16
N ASP A 43 2.88 -8.65 0.63
CA ASP A 43 2.81 -9.55 1.78
C ASP A 43 1.64 -10.52 1.64
N ILE A 44 1.83 -11.74 2.11
CA ILE A 44 0.81 -12.81 2.12
C ILE A 44 0.61 -13.23 3.56
N ILE A 45 -0.56 -12.90 4.09
CA ILE A 45 -0.89 -13.07 5.50
C ILE A 45 -1.95 -14.17 5.61
N GLU A 46 -1.73 -15.12 6.50
CA GLU A 46 -2.77 -16.08 6.88
C GLU A 46 -3.75 -15.41 7.85
N GLY A 47 -5.00 -15.27 7.43
CA GLY A 47 -6.06 -14.59 8.14
C GLY A 47 -6.30 -13.18 7.62
N PRO A 48 -7.24 -12.44 8.24
CA PRO A 48 -7.42 -11.03 7.94
C PRO A 48 -6.20 -10.21 8.38
N VAL A 49 -5.87 -9.19 7.60
CA VAL A 49 -4.83 -8.22 7.94
C VAL A 49 -5.28 -7.39 9.14
N ASP A 50 -4.59 -7.50 10.26
CA ASP A 50 -4.78 -6.62 11.42
C ASP A 50 -3.90 -5.37 11.33
N GLY A 51 -4.24 -4.34 12.12
CA GLY A 51 -3.51 -3.08 12.12
C GLY A 51 -2.05 -3.20 12.56
N ALA A 52 -1.69 -4.19 13.37
CA ALA A 52 -0.31 -4.37 13.85
C ALA A 52 0.57 -4.96 12.75
N HIS A 53 0.10 -6.00 12.06
CA HIS A 53 0.73 -6.56 10.86
C HIS A 53 0.85 -5.50 9.78
N PHE A 54 -0.19 -4.71 9.55
CA PHE A 54 -0.14 -3.62 8.58
C PHE A 54 0.94 -2.58 8.91
N VAL A 55 1.05 -2.14 10.16
CA VAL A 55 2.12 -1.21 10.58
C VAL A 55 3.51 -1.82 10.43
N GLN A 56 3.68 -3.12 10.70
CA GLN A 56 4.95 -3.82 10.49
C GLN A 56 5.28 -3.90 9.00
N PHE A 57 4.30 -4.20 8.16
CA PHE A 57 4.42 -4.21 6.71
C PHE A 57 4.82 -2.83 6.17
N LEU A 58 4.21 -1.73 6.65
CA LEU A 58 4.63 -0.37 6.32
C LEU A 58 6.13 -0.14 6.63
N LYS A 59 6.59 -0.61 7.78
CA LYS A 59 7.98 -0.39 8.23
C LYS A 59 8.98 -1.22 7.44
N ASP A 60 8.70 -2.51 7.28
CA ASP A 60 9.68 -3.45 6.76
C ASP A 60 9.67 -3.51 5.24
N HIS A 61 8.49 -3.33 4.63
CA HIS A 61 8.30 -3.56 3.20
C HIS A 61 8.06 -2.27 2.42
N ILE A 62 7.46 -1.22 3.00
CA ILE A 62 7.17 0.02 2.26
C ILE A 62 8.27 1.06 2.44
N MET A 63 8.66 1.38 3.68
CA MET A 63 9.62 2.45 3.96
C MET A 63 10.96 2.35 3.22
N PRO A 64 11.54 1.15 2.97
CA PRO A 64 12.77 1.05 2.18
C PRO A 64 12.66 1.55 0.73
N PHE A 65 11.44 1.64 0.18
CA PHE A 65 11.20 2.10 -1.20
C PHE A 65 10.67 3.53 -1.28
N MET A 66 10.33 4.15 -0.14
CA MET A 66 9.84 5.52 -0.11
C MET A 66 10.98 6.54 -0.21
N ASN A 67 10.72 7.64 -0.90
CA ASN A 67 11.62 8.79 -0.93
C ASN A 67 11.03 10.00 -0.20
N LEU A 68 11.89 10.98 0.07
CA LEU A 68 11.46 12.27 0.61
C LEU A 68 10.56 12.99 -0.39
N TYR A 69 9.47 13.60 0.09
CA TYR A 69 8.61 14.45 -0.72
C TYR A 69 9.36 15.72 -1.18
N PRO A 70 9.22 16.17 -2.45
CA PRO A 70 8.35 15.66 -3.52
C PRO A 70 9.10 14.75 -4.54
N GLY A 71 9.80 13.72 -4.08
CA GLY A 71 10.47 12.74 -4.94
C GLY A 71 9.55 11.62 -5.46
N PRO A 72 10.02 10.78 -6.39
CA PRO A 72 9.27 9.59 -6.80
C PRO A 72 8.94 8.71 -5.59
N ARG A 73 7.77 8.05 -5.55
CA ARG A 73 7.38 7.15 -4.45
C ARG A 73 7.35 7.83 -3.07
N SER A 74 7.08 9.13 -2.99
CA SER A 74 7.04 9.88 -1.73
C SER A 74 5.65 10.00 -1.11
N VAL A 75 4.60 9.62 -1.85
CA VAL A 75 3.20 9.72 -1.43
C VAL A 75 2.59 8.33 -1.41
N LEU A 76 2.20 7.87 -0.22
CA LEU A 76 1.47 6.63 -0.03
C LEU A 76 -0.03 6.92 -0.12
N VAL A 77 -0.71 6.24 -1.02
CA VAL A 77 -2.16 6.22 -1.18
C VAL A 77 -2.66 4.87 -0.72
N MET A 78 -3.53 4.89 0.29
CA MET A 78 -4.10 3.68 0.89
C MET A 78 -5.62 3.80 0.89
N ASP A 79 -6.31 2.68 0.79
CA ASP A 79 -7.75 2.64 1.03
C ASP A 79 -8.05 2.81 2.53
N ASN A 80 -9.06 3.61 2.86
CA ASN A 80 -9.50 3.79 4.25
C ASN A 80 -10.41 2.62 4.66
N LEU A 81 -9.86 1.41 4.77
CA LEU A 81 -10.61 0.28 5.32
C LEU A 81 -10.35 0.16 6.84
N LEU A 82 -11.07 0.97 7.62
CA LEU A 82 -11.29 0.67 9.04
C LEU A 82 -12.17 -0.59 9.12
N ARG A 83 -11.56 -1.78 9.19
CA ARG A 83 -12.27 -2.99 9.61
C ARG A 83 -12.38 -2.97 11.14
N TYR A 84 -13.50 -2.43 11.65
CA TYR A 84 -13.98 -2.68 13.01
C TYR A 84 -14.72 -4.01 13.07
#